data_AF-A0A1J3DR00-F1
#
_entry.id   AF-A0A1J3DR00-F1
#
_cell.length_a   1.000
_cell.length_b   1.000
_cell.length_c   1.000
_cell.angle_alpha   90.00
_cell.angle_beta   90.00
_cell.angle_gamma   90.00
#
_symmetry.space_group_name_H-M   'P 1'
#
loop_
_entity.id
_entity.type
_entity.pdbx_description
1 polymer ?
#
loop_
_entity_poly.entity_id
_entity_poly.type
_entity_poly.pdbx_seq_one_letter_code
_entity_poly.pdbx_strand_id
1 'polypeptide(L)'
;SSLLCSKLQRKLRNHREIMNSTLMLRRFICFNASASLSSAASSPKKKPLIFLGSPQVSVTVLEALFDASSAPNSSFEVAGIVTQPPSRRDRGRKVLPSPVAQYALEKGLPSHLIFSPEKAGDEAFLSTLRDLG
;
A
#
# COMPACT_ATOMS: atom_id res chain seq x y z
N SER A 1 -31.88 1.75 33.13
CA SER A 1 -31.65 3.06 32.49
C SER A 1 -31.52 2.87 30.98
N SER A 2 -32.61 2.42 30.37
CA SER A 2 -32.64 1.80 29.03
C SER A 2 -33.52 2.60 28.06
N LEU A 3 -33.52 3.93 28.17
CA LEU A 3 -34.39 4.80 27.38
C LEU A 3 -33.71 6.05 26.81
N LEU A 4 -32.39 6.02 26.62
CA LEU A 4 -31.65 7.07 25.88
C LEU A 4 -30.90 6.54 24.63
N CYS A 5 -31.30 5.37 24.15
CA CYS A 5 -30.92 4.81 22.86
C CYS A 5 -32.14 4.87 21.94
N SER A 6 -32.45 6.03 21.33
CA SER A 6 -33.42 6.10 20.20
C SER A 6 -33.58 7.47 19.52
N LYS A 7 -33.00 8.58 20.01
CA LYS A 7 -33.40 9.92 19.51
C LYS A 7 -32.33 10.78 18.83
N LEU A 8 -31.13 10.28 18.57
CA LEU A 8 -30.10 11.05 17.84
C LEU A 8 -29.47 10.28 16.68
N GLN A 9 -30.33 9.65 15.86
CA GLN A 9 -29.94 9.00 14.59
C GLN A 9 -30.73 9.53 13.38
N ARG A 10 -31.21 10.78 13.43
CA ARG A 10 -32.01 11.38 12.35
C ARG A 10 -31.64 12.83 12.04
N LYS A 11 -30.36 13.10 11.81
CA LYS A 11 -29.95 14.38 11.22
C LYS A 11 -28.72 14.22 10.33
N LEU A 12 -28.97 13.65 9.14
CA LEU A 12 -28.34 13.98 7.85
C LEU A 12 -28.51 12.79 6.90
N ARG A 13 -29.70 12.69 6.31
CA ARG A 13 -29.92 11.99 5.04
C ARG A 13 -30.83 12.89 4.19
N ASN A 14 -30.36 13.19 2.99
CA ASN A 14 -31.05 13.65 1.78
C ASN A 14 -31.44 15.13 1.60
N HIS A 15 -30.82 15.74 0.58
CA HIS A 15 -31.49 16.20 -0.65
C HIS A 15 -30.40 16.30 -1.75
N ARG A 16 -30.40 15.52 -2.85
CA ARG A 16 -31.23 15.64 -4.06
C ARG A 16 -30.93 14.36 -4.89
N GLU A 17 -31.82 13.41 -5.14
CA GLU A 17 -32.90 13.40 -6.14
C GLU A 17 -32.51 14.03 -7.49
N ILE A 18 -32.53 13.24 -8.57
CA ILE A 18 -33.41 13.41 -9.74
C ILE A 18 -33.27 12.17 -10.66
N MET A 19 -34.30 11.33 -10.55
CA MET A 19 -35.12 10.73 -11.62
C MET A 19 -34.58 9.71 -12.65
N ASN A 20 -35.51 8.76 -12.87
CA ASN A 20 -35.79 7.95 -14.07
C ASN A 20 -35.18 6.53 -14.02
N SER A 21 -35.91 5.43 -14.23
CA SER A 21 -37.28 5.23 -14.67
C SER A 21 -37.68 3.79 -14.32
N THR A 22 -38.95 3.65 -13.97
CA THR A 22 -39.81 2.48 -13.93
C THR A 22 -39.38 1.32 -14.85
N LEU A 23 -39.39 0.09 -14.33
CA LEU A 23 -40.21 -1.02 -14.86
C LEU A 23 -40.08 -2.24 -13.96
N MET A 24 -41.21 -2.57 -13.31
CA MET A 24 -41.51 -3.92 -12.89
C MET A 24 -41.48 -4.86 -14.11
N LEU A 25 -40.70 -5.93 -14.07
CA LEU A 25 -41.22 -7.22 -14.51
C LEU A 25 -40.55 -8.39 -13.80
N ARG A 26 -41.43 -9.20 -13.22
CA ARG A 26 -41.20 -10.48 -12.56
C ARG A 26 -40.92 -11.58 -13.59
N ARG A 27 -40.15 -12.59 -13.13
CA ARG A 27 -40.12 -14.02 -13.53
C ARG A 27 -39.25 -14.45 -14.71
N PHE A 28 -38.40 -15.43 -14.37
CA PHE A 28 -38.01 -16.61 -15.15
C PHE A 28 -37.55 -16.40 -16.59
N ILE A 29 -36.23 -16.34 -16.78
CA ILE A 29 -35.54 -17.13 -17.80
C ILE A 29 -34.18 -17.54 -17.22
N CYS A 30 -34.03 -18.81 -16.86
CA CYS A 30 -32.69 -19.41 -16.83
C CYS A 30 -32.20 -19.43 -18.28
N PHE A 31 -31.33 -18.50 -18.65
CA PHE A 31 -30.53 -18.62 -19.87
C PHE A 31 -29.08 -18.77 -19.44
N ASN A 32 -28.72 -20.02 -19.14
CA ASN A 32 -27.35 -20.41 -18.88
C ASN A 32 -26.62 -20.42 -20.23
N ALA A 33 -26.21 -19.24 -20.68
CA ALA A 33 -25.23 -19.12 -21.74
C ALA A 33 -23.88 -19.49 -21.12
N SER A 34 -23.50 -20.76 -21.31
CA SER A 34 -22.13 -21.20 -21.29
C SER A 34 -21.36 -20.40 -22.36
N ALA A 35 -20.92 -19.21 -21.98
CA ALA A 35 -19.75 -18.61 -22.56
C ALA A 35 -18.64 -18.91 -21.55
N SER A 36 -17.89 -19.98 -21.82
CA SER A 36 -16.55 -20.18 -21.29
C SER A 36 -15.70 -19.01 -21.76
N LEU A 37 -15.84 -17.86 -21.10
CA LEU A 37 -14.89 -16.79 -21.19
C LEU A 37 -13.73 -17.22 -20.30
N SER A 38 -12.81 -17.97 -20.89
CA SER A 38 -11.43 -18.08 -20.41
C SER A 38 -10.77 -16.70 -20.50
N SER A 39 -11.30 -15.72 -19.77
CA SER A 39 -10.55 -14.54 -19.40
C SER A 39 -9.73 -15.00 -18.22
N ALA A 40 -8.49 -15.42 -18.50
CA ALA A 40 -7.45 -15.47 -17.51
C ALA A 40 -7.37 -14.06 -16.91
N ALA A 41 -8.14 -13.83 -15.85
CA ALA A 41 -8.07 -12.62 -15.06
C ALA A 41 -6.72 -12.66 -14.36
N SER A 42 -5.66 -12.29 -15.09
CA SER A 42 -4.43 -11.85 -14.47
C SER A 42 -4.86 -10.64 -13.64
N SER A 43 -4.93 -10.81 -12.32
CA SER A 43 -4.92 -9.67 -11.41
C SER A 43 -3.82 -8.72 -11.91
N PRO A 44 -4.08 -7.40 -11.98
CA PRO A 44 -3.07 -6.47 -12.42
C PRO A 44 -1.86 -6.64 -11.49
N LYS A 45 -0.79 -7.25 -11.99
CA LYS A 45 0.44 -7.45 -11.24
C LYS A 45 1.05 -6.07 -11.04
N LYS A 46 1.17 -5.64 -9.79
CA LYS A 46 1.84 -4.39 -9.44
C LYS A 46 3.33 -4.52 -9.80
N LYS A 47 3.92 -3.45 -10.32
CA LYS A 47 5.35 -3.40 -10.59
C LYS A 47 6.11 -3.26 -9.26
N PRO A 48 7.16 -4.04 -9.01
CA PRO A 48 7.98 -3.87 -7.82
C PRO A 48 8.77 -2.56 -7.94
N LEU A 49 8.69 -1.73 -6.90
CA LEU A 49 9.45 -0.48 -6.75
C LEU A 49 10.38 -0.62 -5.55
N ILE A 50 11.65 -0.26 -5.75
CA ILE A 50 12.66 -0.24 -4.70
C ILE A 50 13.05 1.21 -4.43
N PHE A 51 12.89 1.65 -3.19
CA PHE A 51 13.22 3.01 -2.79
C PHE A 51 14.66 3.09 -2.25
N LEU A 52 15.48 4.01 -2.77
CA LEU A 52 16.85 4.21 -2.32
C LEU A 52 16.95 5.55 -1.60
N GLY A 53 17.20 5.54 -0.28
CA GLY A 53 17.25 6.78 0.49
C GLY A 53 17.66 6.58 1.94
N SER A 54 18.22 7.63 2.54
CA SER A 54 18.64 7.67 3.94
C SER A 54 18.36 8.97 4.68
N PRO A 55 18.40 10.16 4.05
CA PRO A 55 18.25 11.40 4.81
C PRO A 55 16.80 11.61 5.24
N GLN A 56 16.60 12.47 6.26
CA GLN A 56 15.27 12.80 6.78
C GLN A 56 14.31 13.30 5.70
N VAL A 57 14.81 14.10 4.76
CA VAL A 57 14.00 14.67 3.67
C VAL A 57 13.43 13.61 2.73
N SER A 58 14.01 12.41 2.69
CA SER A 58 13.52 11.30 1.86
C SER A 58 12.30 10.59 2.47
N VAL A 59 12.03 10.79 3.76
CA VAL A 59 10.92 10.14 4.46
C VAL A 59 9.57 10.58 3.89
N THR A 60 9.41 11.87 3.54
CA THR A 60 8.17 12.39 2.95
C THR A 60 7.88 11.78 1.58
N VAL A 61 8.93 11.46 0.81
CA VAL A 61 8.78 10.77 -0.48
C VAL A 61 8.38 9.32 -0.26
N LEU A 62 9.01 8.62 0.70
CA LEU A 62 8.67 7.25 1.03
C LEU A 62 7.22 7.12 1.54
N GLU A 63 6.76 8.08 2.35
CA GLU A 63 5.37 8.19 2.79
C GLU A 63 4.39 8.24 1.62
N ALA A 64 4.61 9.18 0.70
CA ALA A 64 3.77 9.35 -0.48
C ALA A 64 3.76 8.09 -1.37
N LEU A 65 4.89 7.37 -1.46
CA LEU A 65 4.97 6.11 -2.19
C LEU A 65 4.14 5.01 -1.52
N PHE A 66 4.18 4.88 -0.19
CA PHE A 66 3.34 3.91 0.51
C PHE A 66 1.85 4.21 0.33
N ASP A 67 1.45 5.48 0.45
CA ASP A 67 0.06 5.90 0.26
C ASP A 67 -0.41 5.63 -1.18
N ALA A 68 0.41 5.99 -2.18
CA ALA A 68 0.11 5.74 -3.58
C ALA A 68 0.09 4.24 -3.93
N SER A 69 0.95 3.43 -3.32
CA SER A 69 0.97 1.98 -3.54
C SER A 69 -0.23 1.24 -2.95
N SER A 70 -0.83 1.81 -1.89
CA SER A 70 -1.98 1.25 -1.18
C SER A 70 -3.32 1.50 -1.91
N ALA A 71 -3.35 2.40 -2.88
CA ALA A 71 -4.53 2.66 -3.69
C ALA A 71 -4.96 1.42 -4.51
N PRO A 72 -6.28 1.18 -4.68
CA PRO A 72 -6.78 -0.03 -5.35
C PRO A 72 -6.39 -0.13 -6.84
N ASN A 73 -6.13 1.00 -7.47
CA ASN A 73 -5.72 1.14 -8.88
C ASN A 73 -4.22 1.44 -9.03
N SER A 74 -3.41 1.21 -7.99
CA SER A 74 -1.98 1.45 -8.06
C SER A 74 -1.30 0.47 -9.03
N SER A 75 -0.37 0.99 -9.81
CA SER A 75 0.41 0.23 -10.79
C SER A 75 1.71 -0.34 -10.20
N PHE A 76 2.04 0.00 -8.96
CA PHE A 76 3.27 -0.40 -8.30
C PHE A 76 3.06 -0.74 -6.83
N GLU A 77 4.01 -1.48 -6.28
CA GLU A 77 4.13 -1.73 -4.84
C GLU A 77 5.56 -1.48 -4.40
N VAL A 78 5.73 -1.00 -3.16
CA VAL A 78 7.07 -0.81 -2.58
C VAL A 78 7.58 -2.18 -2.14
N ALA A 79 8.37 -2.83 -2.99
CA ALA A 79 8.91 -4.17 -2.76
C ALA A 79 10.06 -4.18 -1.75
N GLY A 80 10.74 -3.04 -1.57
CA GLY A 80 11.76 -2.90 -0.55
C GLY A 80 12.34 -1.50 -0.50
N ILE A 81 13.14 -1.26 0.54
CA ILE A 81 13.91 -0.03 0.70
C ILE A 81 15.38 -0.37 0.86
N VAL A 82 16.25 0.49 0.32
CA VAL A 82 17.69 0.43 0.56
C VAL A 82 18.10 1.71 1.24
N THR A 83 18.81 1.57 2.33
CA THR A 83 19.28 2.70 3.13
C THR A 83 20.71 2.48 3.60
N GLN A 84 21.32 3.53 4.15
CA GLN A 84 22.65 3.44 4.72
C GLN A 84 22.64 2.60 6.00
N PRO A 85 23.72 1.83 6.26
CA PRO A 85 23.88 1.12 7.53
C PRO A 85 23.67 2.01 8.75
N PRO A 86 23.19 1.45 9.87
CA PRO A 86 23.06 2.17 11.13
C PRO A 86 24.38 2.85 11.49
N SER A 87 24.32 4.12 11.83
CA SER A 87 25.49 4.94 12.10
C SER A 87 25.36 5.67 13.43
N ARG A 88 26.49 6.13 13.97
CA ARG A 88 26.54 6.83 15.25
C ARG A 88 26.05 8.26 15.07
N ARG A 89 24.94 8.61 15.73
CA ARG A 89 24.35 9.97 15.69
C ARG A 89 24.38 10.61 17.09
N ASP A 90 24.29 11.94 17.10
CA ASP A 90 24.22 12.80 18.30
C ASP A 90 25.45 12.85 19.22
N ARG A 91 25.46 13.82 20.14
CA ARG A 91 26.47 13.97 21.20
C ARG A 91 26.22 12.90 22.27
N GLY A 92 26.80 11.72 22.04
CA GLY A 92 26.53 10.48 22.77
C GLY A 92 26.71 9.24 21.89
N ARG A 93 26.81 9.43 20.57
CA ARG A 93 27.22 8.43 19.57
C ARG A 93 26.44 7.11 19.67
N LYS A 94 25.14 7.19 19.91
CA LYS A 94 24.26 6.01 19.87
C LYS A 94 24.17 5.53 18.43
N VAL A 95 24.23 4.22 18.24
CA VAL A 95 23.99 3.61 16.93
C VAL A 95 22.49 3.63 16.71
N LEU A 96 22.06 4.38 15.70
CA LEU A 96 20.66 4.53 15.33
C LEU A 96 20.47 4.11 13.87
N PRO A 97 19.31 3.55 13.53
CA PRO A 97 18.94 3.35 12.13
C PRO A 97 18.88 4.69 11.40
N SER A 98 18.97 4.65 10.08
CA SER A 98 18.72 5.84 9.26
C SER A 98 17.26 6.31 9.45
N PRO A 99 16.98 7.61 9.24
CA PRO A 99 15.62 8.14 9.24
C PRO A 99 14.63 7.33 8.38
N VAL A 100 15.08 6.88 7.21
CA VAL A 100 14.26 6.09 6.27
C VAL A 100 14.01 4.68 6.81
N ALA A 101 15.02 3.98 7.34
CA ALA A 101 14.82 2.67 7.96
C ALA A 101 13.88 2.75 9.17
N GLN A 102 14.06 3.76 10.02
CA GLN A 102 13.21 3.95 11.18
C GLN A 102 11.74 4.12 10.77
N TYR A 103 11.48 5.02 9.81
CA TYR A 103 10.13 5.25 9.32
C TYR A 103 9.49 4.01 8.69
N ALA A 104 10.26 3.23 7.91
CA ALA A 104 9.76 2.00 7.30
C ALA A 104 9.38 0.94 8.34
N LEU A 105 10.19 0.79 9.39
CA LEU A 105 9.87 -0.08 10.53
C LEU A 105 8.59 0.38 11.23
N GLU A 106 8.42 1.69 11.47
CA GLU A 106 7.21 2.26 12.09
C GLU A 106 5.96 2.05 11.24
N LYS A 107 6.07 2.07 9.91
CA LYS A 107 4.98 1.75 8.97
C LYS A 107 4.69 0.24 8.86
N GLY A 108 5.43 -0.61 9.56
CA GLY A 108 5.24 -2.06 9.58
C GLY A 108 5.82 -2.78 8.36
N LEU A 109 6.75 -2.15 7.63
CA LEU A 109 7.48 -2.83 6.56
C LEU A 109 8.33 -3.94 7.21
N PRO A 110 8.24 -5.20 6.72
CA PRO A 110 9.04 -6.29 7.25
C PRO A 110 10.54 -5.99 7.16
N SER A 111 11.30 -6.36 8.20
CA SER A 111 12.74 -6.11 8.26
C SER A 111 13.54 -6.74 7.11
N HIS A 112 13.06 -7.85 6.54
CA HIS A 112 13.69 -8.49 5.38
C HIS A 112 13.55 -7.70 4.07
N LEU A 113 12.69 -6.68 4.02
CA LEU A 113 12.54 -5.75 2.90
C LEU A 113 13.27 -4.42 3.14
N ILE A 114 14.04 -4.32 4.23
CA ILE A 114 14.87 -3.17 4.58
C ILE A 114 16.33 -3.57 4.39
N PHE A 115 16.93 -3.14 3.30
CA PHE A 115 18.32 -3.43 2.96
C PHE A 115 19.24 -2.32 3.45
N SER A 116 20.37 -2.70 4.03
CA SER A 116 21.41 -1.76 4.47
C SER A 116 22.81 -2.29 4.15
N PRO A 117 23.14 -2.46 2.87
CA PRO A 117 24.44 -3.01 2.47
C PRO A 117 25.57 -2.04 2.81
N GLU A 118 26.74 -2.56 3.18
CA GLU A 118 27.94 -1.73 3.37
C GLU A 118 28.44 -1.14 2.05
N LYS A 119 28.23 -1.86 0.94
CA LYS A 119 28.64 -1.46 -0.41
C LYS A 119 27.50 -1.73 -1.40
N ALA A 120 27.20 -0.75 -2.25
CA ALA A 120 26.16 -0.88 -3.26
C ALA A 120 26.45 -1.95 -4.32
N GLY A 121 27.73 -2.27 -4.56
CA GLY A 121 28.17 -3.28 -5.52
C GLY A 121 28.41 -4.66 -4.91
N ASP A 122 27.92 -4.94 -3.70
CA ASP A 122 28.03 -6.27 -3.11
C ASP A 122 27.17 -7.28 -3.87
N GLU A 123 27.76 -8.38 -4.32
CA GLU A 123 27.09 -9.35 -5.20
C GLU A 123 25.92 -10.06 -4.51
N ALA A 124 26.02 -10.32 -3.20
CA ALA A 124 24.93 -10.93 -2.44
C ALA A 124 23.72 -9.99 -2.35
N PHE A 125 23.96 -8.71 -2.09
CA PHE A 125 22.93 -7.68 -2.14
C PHE A 125 22.31 -7.54 -3.55
N LEU A 126 23.13 -7.46 -4.59
CA LEU A 126 22.64 -7.37 -5.97
C LEU A 126 21.82 -8.59 -6.40
N SER A 127 22.22 -9.80 -5.97
CA SER A 127 21.42 -11.01 -6.18
C SER A 127 20.04 -10.88 -5.56
N THR A 128 19.98 -10.43 -4.31
CA THR A 128 18.70 -10.25 -3.60
C THR A 128 17.81 -9.22 -4.29
N LEU A 129 18.39 -8.11 -4.80
CA LEU A 129 17.61 -7.11 -5.57
C LEU A 129 17.06 -7.67 -6.88
N ARG A 130 17.82 -8.54 -7.57
CA ARG A 130 17.36 -9.20 -8.81
C ARG A 130 16.17 -10.11 -8.56
N ASP A 131 16.12 -10.78 -7.40
CA ASP A 131 15.02 -11.68 -7.04
C ASP A 131 13.71 -10.95 -6.67
N LEU A 132 13.79 -9.65 -6.33
CA LEU A 132 12.63 -8.81 -6.03
C LEU A 132 11.93 -8.24 -7.28
N GLY A 133 12.57 -8.34 -8.46
CA GLY A 133 12.13 -7.69 -9.71
C GLY A 133 12.20 -8.59 -10.93
#